data_AF-A0A2R6NU60-F1
#
_entry.id   AF-A0A2R6NU60-F1
#
_cell.length_a   1.000
_cell.length_b   1.000
_cell.length_c   1.000
_cell.angle_alpha   90.00
_cell.angle_beta   90.00
_cell.angle_gamma   90.00
#
_symmetry.space_group_name_H-M   'P 1'
#
loop_
_entity.id
_entity.type
_entity.pdbx_description
1 polymer ?
#
loop_
_entity_poly.entity_id
_entity_poly.type
_entity_poly.pdbx_seq_one_letter_code
_entity_poly.pdbx_strand_id
1 'polypeptide(L)'
;MDDEEAELRNPFPSPPSHYNNYTTQNLNLLALLKERVDEDGDPVQVNQYEVLADQPDVPEWPLVQLEKPRVDWILEEGHYTVFGDTWFVRMSFLGVP
;
A
#
# COMPACT_ATOMS: atom_id res chain seq x y z
N MET A 1 11.72 -22.69 -0.84
CA MET A 1 12.26 -23.84 -0.10
C MET A 1 12.47 -23.48 1.37
N ASP A 2 13.11 -22.36 1.72
CA ASP A 2 13.27 -21.98 3.14
C ASP A 2 11.97 -21.50 3.82
N ASP A 3 11.07 -20.83 3.10
CA ASP A 3 9.80 -20.34 3.67
C ASP A 3 8.82 -21.48 4.03
N GLU A 4 8.71 -22.50 3.18
CA GLU A 4 7.81 -23.66 3.37
C GLU A 4 8.17 -24.49 4.62
N GLU A 5 9.45 -24.57 4.98
CA GLU A 5 9.92 -25.33 6.14
C GLU A 5 9.72 -24.56 7.47
N ALA A 6 9.79 -23.21 7.42
CA ALA A 6 9.51 -22.34 8.57
C ALA A 6 8.01 -22.25 8.91
N GLU A 7 7.14 -22.25 7.89
CA GLU A 7 5.67 -22.28 8.03
C GLU A 7 5.17 -23.54 8.76
N LEU A 8 5.92 -24.64 8.73
CA LEU A 8 5.55 -25.89 9.41
C LEU A 8 5.75 -25.83 10.95
N ARG A 9 6.52 -24.85 11.46
CA ARG A 9 6.80 -24.68 12.90
C ARG A 9 6.11 -23.48 13.53
N ASN A 10 5.82 -22.45 12.75
CA ASN A 10 5.16 -21.25 13.23
C ASN A 10 3.76 -21.14 12.58
N PRO A 11 2.66 -21.25 13.35
CA PRO A 11 1.32 -21.14 12.79
C PRO A 11 1.00 -19.73 12.29
N PHE A 12 1.86 -18.74 12.61
CA PHE A 12 1.75 -17.40 12.07
C PHE A 12 2.52 -17.32 10.75
N PRO A 13 1.86 -16.93 9.65
CA PRO A 13 2.56 -16.68 8.40
C PRO A 13 3.58 -15.57 8.61
N SER A 14 4.71 -15.65 7.92
CA SER A 14 5.64 -14.54 7.85
C SER A 14 4.93 -13.30 7.29
N PRO A 15 5.34 -12.09 7.72
CA PRO A 15 4.84 -10.87 7.10
C PRO A 15 5.03 -10.93 5.58
N PRO A 16 4.10 -10.37 4.78
CA PRO A 16 4.27 -10.33 3.35
C PRO A 16 5.60 -9.68 2.95
N SER A 17 6.35 -10.31 2.04
CA SER A 17 7.70 -9.87 1.66
C SER A 17 7.76 -8.43 1.14
N HIS A 18 6.69 -7.97 0.48
CA HIS A 18 6.57 -6.62 -0.05
C HIS A 18 6.47 -5.54 1.04
N TYR A 19 6.28 -5.90 2.32
CA TYR A 19 6.29 -4.93 3.43
C TYR A 19 7.64 -4.24 3.57
N ASN A 20 8.72 -4.90 3.14
CA ASN A 20 10.05 -4.30 3.10
C ASN A 20 10.15 -3.09 2.14
N ASN A 21 9.19 -2.93 1.21
CA ASN A 21 9.15 -1.82 0.27
C ASN A 21 8.59 -0.54 0.90
N TYR A 22 7.95 -0.60 2.07
CA TYR A 22 7.34 0.55 2.76
C TYR A 22 8.36 1.32 3.61
N THR A 23 9.44 1.78 2.97
CA THR A 23 10.41 2.68 3.59
C THR A 23 9.97 4.14 3.46
N THR A 24 10.43 5.01 4.36
CA THR A 24 10.18 6.46 4.26
C THR A 24 10.62 7.02 2.91
N GLN A 25 11.76 6.57 2.39
CA GLN A 25 12.26 6.98 1.09
C GLN A 25 11.30 6.61 -0.04
N ASN A 26 10.83 5.37 -0.08
CA ASN A 26 9.96 4.92 -1.16
C ASN A 26 8.58 5.59 -1.11
N LEU A 27 8.07 5.86 0.10
CA LEU A 27 6.84 6.63 0.28
C LEU A 27 6.99 8.09 -0.18
N ASN A 28 8.15 8.70 0.05
CA ASN A 28 8.45 10.04 -0.46
C ASN A 28 8.56 10.04 -1.99
N LEU A 29 9.17 9.02 -2.59
CA LEU A 29 9.22 8.86 -4.05
C LEU A 29 7.83 8.69 -4.65
N LEU A 30 6.96 7.90 -4.01
CA LEU A 30 5.55 7.78 -4.43
C LEU A 30 4.83 9.14 -4.35
N ALA A 31 5.01 9.89 -3.27
CA ALA A 31 4.39 11.22 -3.14
C ALA A 31 4.87 12.17 -4.24
N LEU A 32 6.17 12.18 -4.53
CA LEU A 32 6.77 12.98 -5.60
C LEU A 32 6.32 12.54 -7.00
N LEU A 33 6.18 11.24 -7.23
CA LEU A 33 5.63 10.70 -8.48
C LEU A 33 4.22 11.26 -8.71
N LYS A 34 3.38 11.23 -7.68
CA LYS A 34 2.01 11.76 -7.73
C LYS A 34 1.94 13.28 -7.89
N GLU A 35 2.92 14.00 -7.36
CA GLU A 35 2.99 15.45 -7.53
C GLU A 35 3.35 15.84 -8.96
N ARG A 36 4.23 15.07 -9.60
CA ARG A 36 4.76 15.36 -10.95
C ARG A 36 3.92 14.81 -12.08
N VAL A 37 3.18 13.74 -11.82
CA VAL A 37 2.09 13.31 -12.67
C VAL A 37 0.95 14.26 -12.34
N ASP A 38 0.70 15.24 -13.22
CA ASP A 38 -0.37 16.24 -13.08
C ASP A 38 -1.71 15.61 -12.62
N GLU A 39 -2.63 16.39 -12.05
CA GLU A 39 -3.90 15.89 -11.49
C GLU A 39 -4.73 15.01 -12.45
N ASP A 40 -4.53 15.15 -13.77
CA ASP A 40 -5.21 14.38 -14.82
C ASP A 40 -4.48 13.09 -15.25
N GLY A 41 -3.24 12.90 -14.79
CA GLY A 41 -2.40 11.75 -15.13
C GLY A 41 -2.58 10.58 -14.15
N ASP A 42 -2.70 9.37 -14.69
CA ASP A 42 -2.68 8.16 -13.87
C ASP A 42 -1.22 7.73 -13.61
N PRO A 43 -0.72 7.75 -12.36
CA PRO A 43 0.64 7.33 -12.04
C PRO A 43 0.92 5.85 -12.37
N VAL A 44 -0.12 5.05 -12.63
CA VAL A 44 0.03 3.66 -13.12
C VAL A 44 0.46 3.62 -14.59
N GLN A 45 0.14 4.65 -15.38
CA GLN A 45 0.36 4.67 -16.84
C GLN A 45 1.68 5.35 -17.24
N VAL A 46 2.42 5.95 -16.30
CA VAL A 46 3.65 6.69 -16.58
C VAL A 46 4.90 5.85 -16.35
N ASN A 47 5.99 6.19 -17.03
CA ASN A 47 7.31 5.64 -16.72
C ASN A 47 7.92 6.37 -15.52
N GLN A 48 7.89 5.74 -14.33
CA GLN A 48 8.37 6.36 -13.09
C GLN A 48 9.85 6.78 -13.15
N TYR A 49 10.67 6.11 -13.94
CA TYR A 49 12.09 6.44 -14.10
C TYR A 49 12.31 7.73 -14.87
N GLU A 50 11.45 8.02 -15.84
CA GLU A 50 11.50 9.27 -16.61
C GLU A 50 11.01 10.43 -15.74
N VAL A 51 9.92 10.20 -15.00
CA VAL A 51 9.33 11.22 -14.11
C VAL A 51 10.24 11.56 -12.93
N LEU A 52 11.00 10.58 -12.42
CA LEU A 52 11.88 10.70 -11.26
C LEU A 52 13.38 10.61 -11.62
N ALA A 53 13.77 11.00 -12.84
CA ALA A 53 15.14 10.83 -13.33
C ALA A 53 16.22 11.55 -12.50
N ASP A 54 15.84 12.58 -11.75
CA ASP A 54 16.69 13.35 -10.82
C ASP A 54 16.81 12.71 -9.43
N GLN A 55 16.00 11.70 -9.11
CA GLN A 55 16.01 11.04 -7.82
C GLN A 55 16.93 9.81 -7.83
N PRO A 56 17.76 9.63 -6.79
CA PRO A 56 18.53 8.40 -6.63
C PRO A 56 17.63 7.23 -6.19
N ASP A 57 18.09 6.01 -6.49
CA ASP A 57 17.52 4.76 -5.97
C ASP A 57 16.02 4.53 -6.25
N VAL A 58 15.54 4.98 -7.41
CA VAL A 58 14.18 4.65 -7.87
C VAL A 58 14.09 3.13 -8.09
N PRO A 59 13.16 2.43 -7.40
CA PRO A 59 13.08 0.97 -7.48
C PRO A 59 12.56 0.47 -8.84
N GLU A 60 12.85 -0.79 -9.14
CA GLU A 60 12.35 -1.50 -10.35
C GLU A 60 10.88 -1.87 -10.30
N TRP A 61 10.32 -1.95 -9.11
CA TRP A 61 8.90 -2.19 -8.93
C TRP A 61 8.09 -0.89 -8.99
N PRO A 62 6.80 -0.95 -9.40
CA PRO A 62 5.95 0.23 -9.51
C PRO A 62 5.71 0.88 -8.14
N LEU A 63 6.06 2.16 -7.97
CA LEU A 63 5.85 2.88 -6.71
C LEU A 63 4.38 2.92 -6.27
N VAL A 64 3.46 2.88 -7.24
CA VAL A 64 1.99 2.81 -7.01
C VAL A 64 1.56 1.60 -6.19
N GLN A 65 2.36 0.53 -6.07
CA GLN A 65 2.04 -0.60 -5.18
C GLN A 65 2.03 -0.22 -3.70
N LEU A 66 2.67 0.89 -3.34
CA LEU A 66 2.70 1.41 -1.96
C LEU A 66 1.43 2.18 -1.60
N GLU A 67 0.52 2.37 -2.55
CA GLU A 67 -0.78 2.94 -2.27
C GLU A 67 -1.57 2.06 -1.30
N LYS A 68 -2.37 2.71 -0.46
CA LYS A 68 -3.32 1.98 0.38
C LYS A 68 -4.30 1.25 -0.54
N PRO A 69 -4.63 -0.02 -0.26
CA PRO A 69 -5.66 -0.73 -0.98
C PRO A 69 -6.96 0.07 -1.01
N ARG A 70 -7.74 -0.05 -2.09
CA ARG A 70 -9.04 0.61 -2.22
C ARG A 70 -10.00 0.03 -1.19
N VAL A 71 -10.20 0.77 -0.09
CA VAL A 71 -11.04 0.37 1.04
C VAL A 71 -12.49 0.22 0.61
N ASP A 72 -12.93 0.96 -0.41
CA ASP A 72 -14.29 0.92 -0.94
C ASP A 72 -14.71 -0.46 -1.49
N TRP A 73 -13.75 -1.35 -1.75
CA TRP A 73 -14.03 -2.72 -2.19
C TRP A 73 -14.40 -3.66 -1.05
N ILE A 74 -14.08 -3.30 0.19
CA ILE A 74 -14.26 -4.15 1.37
C ILE A 74 -15.13 -3.49 2.44
N LEU A 75 -15.37 -2.18 2.32
CA LEU A 75 -16.20 -1.39 3.21
C LEU A 75 -17.56 -1.14 2.56
N GLU A 76 -18.58 -1.82 3.07
CA GLU A 76 -19.97 -1.65 2.63
C GLU A 76 -20.72 -0.91 3.75
N GLU A 77 -21.38 0.21 3.44
CA GLU A 77 -22.27 0.93 4.38
C GLU A 77 -21.73 1.11 5.83
N GLY A 78 -20.45 1.46 5.97
CA GLY A 78 -19.81 1.70 7.28
C GLY A 78 -19.45 0.45 8.08
N HIS A 79 -19.46 -0.72 7.44
CA HIS A 79 -19.10 -1.99 8.03
C HIS A 79 -18.23 -2.85 7.11
N TYR A 80 -17.45 -3.75 7.72
CA TYR A 80 -16.76 -4.82 7.01
C TYR A 80 -17.61 -6.09 7.08
N THR A 81 -17.85 -6.72 5.94
CA THR A 81 -18.49 -8.04 5.88
C THR A 81 -17.40 -9.12 5.94
N VAL A 82 -17.37 -9.89 7.03
CA VAL A 82 -16.33 -10.90 7.29
C VAL A 82 -17.00 -12.21 7.65
N PHE A 83 -16.90 -13.22 6.76
CA PHE A 83 -17.47 -14.56 6.96
C PHE A 83 -18.98 -14.58 7.30
N GLY A 84 -19.76 -13.67 6.71
CA GLY A 84 -21.21 -13.56 6.96
C GLY A 84 -21.60 -12.73 8.17
N ASP A 85 -20.61 -12.27 8.96
CA ASP A 85 -20.81 -11.34 10.06
C ASP A 85 -20.44 -9.91 9.65
N THR A 86 -21.16 -8.95 10.23
CA THR A 86 -20.97 -7.52 9.97
C THR A 86 -20.19 -6.86 11.11
N TRP A 87 -19.05 -6.24 10.79
CA TRP A 87 -18.21 -5.52 11.74
C TRP A 87 -18.24 -4.02 11.47
N PHE A 88 -18.94 -3.27 12.30
CA PHE A 88 -19.00 -1.81 12.16
C PHE A 88 -17.63 -1.17 12.35
N VAL A 89 -17.27 -0.26 11.45
CA VAL A 89 -16.06 0.54 11.60
C VAL A 89 -16.30 1.51 12.75
N ARG A 90 -15.63 1.29 13.89
CA ARG A 90 -15.61 2.32 14.93
C ARG A 90 -14.94 3.54 14.33
N MET A 91 -15.71 4.61 14.07
CA MET A 91 -15.14 5.94 13.99
C MET A 91 -14.48 6.20 15.34
N SER A 92 -13.16 6.02 15.41
CA SER A 92 -12.36 6.80 16.34
C SER A 92 -12.50 8.24 15.86
N PHE A 93 -13.54 8.93 16.33
CA PHE A 93 -13.53 10.38 16.34
C PHE A 93 -12.25 10.76 17.08
N LEU A 94 -11.27 11.29 16.35
CA LEU A 94 -10.22 12.08 16.97
C LEU A 94 -10.95 13.29 17.56
N GLY A 95 -11.39 13.13 18.81
CA GLY A 95 -12.02 14.18 19.58
C GLY A 95 -11.01 15.29 19.78
N VAL A 96 -11.28 16.43 19.16
CA VAL A 96 -10.80 17.76 19.54
C VAL A 96 -12.03 18.65 19.39
N PRO A 97 -12.41 19.45 20.41
CA PRO A 97 -11.53 20.24 21.28
C PRO A 97 -11.43 19.79 22.73
#